data_AF-A0A6G8J5K7-F1
#
_entry.id   AF-A0A6G8J5K7-F1
#
_cell.length_a   1.000
_cell.length_b   1.000
_cell.length_c   1.000
_cell.angle_alpha   90.00
_cell.angle_beta   90.00
_cell.angle_gamma   90.00
#
_symmetry.space_group_name_H-M   'P 1'
#
loop_
_entity.id
_entity.type
_entity.pdbx_description
1 polymer ?
#
loop_
_entity_poly.entity_id
_entity_poly.type
_entity_poly.pdbx_seq_one_letter_code
_entity_poly.pdbx_strand_id
1 'polypeptide(L)'
;MLDNKYTVTFRLAIAGDNYKTSTGDKNDSVAGHLWYVLHKNGQQILSSGFQSLNHKPFDEGAVTNHDEKNYISSHPESSITIQISQEQYETLIKFGDNNGTNAKSMGFSTDEYDVLTHNCVHYVFHALKLIGYKSSNPINLN
;
A
#
# COMPACT_ATOMS: atom_id res chain seq x y z
N MET A 1 25.94 1.03 -19.16
CA MET A 1 24.61 1.46 -18.69
C MET A 1 24.28 0.54 -17.53
N LEU A 2 24.03 1.05 -16.33
CA LEU A 2 23.48 0.20 -15.25
C LEU A 2 22.04 -0.11 -15.66
N ASP A 3 21.72 -1.38 -15.86
CA ASP A 3 20.34 -1.79 -16.10
C ASP A 3 19.47 -1.29 -14.94
N ASN A 4 18.38 -0.58 -15.27
CA ASN A 4 17.46 -0.07 -14.26
C ASN A 4 16.84 -1.26 -13.51
N LYS A 5 17.17 -1.41 -12.23
CA LYS A 5 16.49 -2.37 -11.35
C LYS A 5 15.24 -1.71 -10.77
N TYR A 6 14.09 -2.33 -11.01
CA TYR A 6 12.79 -1.94 -10.45
C TYR A 6 12.35 -2.98 -9.43
N THR A 7 11.95 -2.55 -8.25
CA THR A 7 11.40 -3.45 -7.22
C THR A 7 10.16 -2.85 -6.59
N VAL A 8 9.31 -3.73 -6.08
CA VAL A 8 8.25 -3.37 -5.13
C VAL A 8 8.49 -4.12 -3.83
N THR A 9 8.39 -3.40 -2.72
CA THR A 9 8.48 -3.92 -1.36
C THR A 9 7.10 -3.76 -0.71
N PHE A 10 6.48 -4.87 -0.33
CA PHE A 10 5.27 -4.86 0.48
C PHE A 10 5.70 -4.79 1.95
N ARG A 11 5.14 -3.83 2.69
CA ARG A 11 5.46 -3.61 4.11
C ARG A 11 4.23 -3.79 4.96
N LEU A 12 4.43 -4.46 6.09
CA LEU A 12 3.42 -4.69 7.11
C LEU A 12 3.84 -3.99 8.41
N ALA A 13 2.95 -3.18 8.94
CA ALA A 13 2.95 -2.76 10.34
C ALA A 13 1.95 -3.66 11.10
N ILE A 14 2.34 -4.12 12.28
CA ILE A 14 1.47 -4.93 13.14
C ILE A 14 0.68 -4.02 14.09
N ALA A 15 -0.37 -4.55 14.71
CA ALA A 15 -1.10 -3.82 15.74
C ALA A 15 -0.16 -3.39 16.89
N GLY A 16 -0.24 -2.13 17.29
CA GLY A 16 0.66 -1.51 18.27
C GLY A 16 1.90 -0.83 17.66
N ASP A 17 2.18 -1.00 16.36
CA ASP A 17 3.27 -0.26 15.72
C ASP A 17 2.97 1.24 15.66
N ASN A 18 3.99 2.04 15.95
CA ASN A 18 3.88 3.49 16.01
C ASN A 18 3.96 4.11 14.61
N TYR A 19 3.11 5.10 14.36
CA TYR A 19 3.17 5.96 13.17
C TYR A 19 3.03 7.44 13.56
N LYS A 20 3.56 8.31 12.70
CA LYS A 20 3.39 9.76 12.83
C LYS A 20 2.29 10.26 11.90
N THR A 21 1.38 11.06 12.42
CA THR A 21 0.39 11.78 11.61
C THR A 21 1.02 13.00 10.93
N SER A 22 0.26 13.62 10.01
CA SER A 22 0.64 14.87 9.36
C SER A 22 0.84 16.05 10.34
N THR A 23 0.21 16.01 11.52
CA THR A 23 0.37 16.98 12.61
C THR A 23 1.63 16.73 13.47
N GLY A 24 2.32 15.61 13.26
CA GLY A 24 3.50 15.21 14.03
C GLY A 24 3.18 14.40 15.28
N ASP A 25 1.91 14.13 15.55
CA ASP A 25 1.48 13.30 16.67
C ASP A 25 1.86 11.84 16.43
N LYS A 26 2.35 11.17 17.48
CA LYS A 26 2.58 9.73 17.46
C LYS A 26 1.28 9.03 17.83
N ASN A 27 0.90 8.06 17.01
CA ASN A 27 -0.25 7.20 17.25
C ASN A 27 0.16 5.74 17.03
N ASP A 28 -0.62 4.83 17.60
CA ASP A 28 -0.42 3.39 17.40
C ASP A 28 -1.40 2.86 16.35
N SER A 29 -0.95 1.93 15.52
CA SER A 29 -1.80 1.23 14.58
C SER A 29 -2.73 0.27 15.32
N VAL A 30 -4.03 0.47 15.21
CA VAL A 30 -5.03 -0.34 15.93
C VAL A 30 -5.13 -1.76 15.36
N ALA A 31 -5.12 -1.90 14.03
CA ALA A 31 -5.30 -3.18 13.35
C ALA A 31 -4.03 -3.64 12.58
N GLY A 32 -2.98 -2.84 12.56
CA GLY A 32 -1.88 -2.97 11.60
C GLY A 32 -2.19 -2.24 10.29
N HIS A 33 -1.20 -2.23 9.38
CA HIS A 33 -1.31 -1.57 8.08
C HIS A 33 -0.44 -2.26 7.03
N LEU A 34 -0.93 -2.36 5.80
CA LEU A 34 -0.21 -2.97 4.67
C LEU A 34 -0.14 -1.96 3.51
N TRP A 35 1.07 -1.72 3.01
CA TRP A 35 1.31 -0.82 1.88
C TRP A 35 2.42 -1.36 0.99
N TYR A 36 2.60 -0.74 -0.18
CA TYR A 36 3.70 -1.07 -1.08
C TYR A 36 4.63 0.13 -1.30
N VAL A 37 5.89 -0.18 -1.59
CA VAL A 37 6.98 0.78 -1.76
C VAL A 37 7.73 0.45 -3.04
N LEU A 38 7.79 1.41 -3.94
CA LEU A 38 8.42 1.30 -5.25
C LEU A 38 9.84 1.89 -5.19
N HIS A 39 10.79 1.10 -5.68
CA HIS A 39 12.17 1.51 -5.82
C HIS A 39 12.64 1.36 -7.26
N LYS A 40 13.36 2.39 -7.73
CA LYS A 40 14.19 2.33 -8.93
C LYS A 40 15.54 2.96 -8.61
N ASN A 41 16.63 2.32 -9.02
CA ASN A 41 17.98 2.82 -8.76
C ASN A 41 18.15 4.29 -9.18
N GLY A 42 18.63 5.12 -8.25
CA GLY A 42 18.87 6.54 -8.48
C GLY A 42 17.62 7.43 -8.54
N GLN A 43 16.44 6.89 -8.19
CA GLN A 43 15.20 7.68 -8.10
C GLN A 43 14.64 7.72 -6.68
N GLN A 44 13.72 8.66 -6.46
CA GLN A 44 12.98 8.78 -5.22
C GLN A 44 12.12 7.53 -4.98
N ILE A 45 12.06 7.12 -3.72
CA ILE A 45 11.17 6.07 -3.23
C ILE A 45 9.73 6.58 -3.27
N LEU A 46 8.84 5.80 -3.87
CA LEU A 46 7.41 6.08 -3.87
C LEU A 46 6.72 5.04 -2.99
N SER A 47 5.70 5.44 -2.24
CA SER A 47 4.89 4.50 -1.46
C SER A 47 3.42 4.71 -1.76
N SER A 48 2.62 3.66 -1.61
CA SER A 48 1.18 3.76 -1.69
C SER A 48 0.50 2.72 -0.82
N GLY A 49 -0.52 3.18 -0.09
CA GLY A 49 -1.40 2.35 0.71
C GLY A 49 -2.81 2.93 0.75
N PHE A 50 -3.70 2.24 1.45
CA PHE A 50 -5.11 2.61 1.54
C PHE A 50 -5.57 2.58 3.00
N GLN A 51 -6.16 3.68 3.46
CA GLN A 51 -6.62 3.85 4.84
C GLN A 51 -7.94 4.62 4.87
N SER A 52 -8.58 4.68 6.03
CA SER A 52 -9.67 5.62 6.24
C SER A 52 -9.17 7.06 6.32
N LEU A 53 -9.94 7.99 5.76
CA LEU A 53 -9.61 9.41 5.73
C LEU A 53 -9.39 9.97 7.15
N ASN A 54 -10.24 9.60 8.11
CA ASN A 54 -10.18 10.08 9.49
C ASN A 54 -9.67 9.02 10.48
N HIS A 55 -8.96 7.98 10.03
CA HIS A 55 -8.41 6.92 10.89
C HIS A 55 -9.47 6.16 11.72
N LYS A 56 -10.70 6.08 11.21
CA LYS A 56 -11.79 5.30 11.81
C LYS A 56 -11.88 3.90 11.18
N PRO A 57 -12.39 2.89 11.89
CA PRO A 57 -12.56 1.55 11.32
C PRO A 57 -13.47 1.48 10.09
N PHE A 58 -14.44 2.40 10.02
CA PHE A 58 -15.39 2.57 8.92
C PHE A 58 -15.47 4.05 8.58
N ASP A 59 -15.16 4.43 7.35
CA ASP A 59 -15.10 5.84 6.91
C ASP A 59 -14.99 5.97 5.39
N GLU A 60 -14.85 7.19 4.89
CA GLU A 60 -14.34 7.42 3.53
C GLU A 60 -12.93 6.85 3.34
N GLY A 61 -12.68 6.28 2.17
CA GLY A 61 -11.38 5.72 1.80
C GLY A 61 -10.40 6.76 1.27
N ALA A 62 -9.12 6.58 1.56
CA ALA A 62 -8.04 7.45 1.09
C ALA A 62 -6.81 6.64 0.67
N VAL A 63 -6.32 6.90 -0.55
CA VAL A 63 -4.98 6.46 -0.97
C VAL A 63 -3.95 7.41 -0.35
N THR A 64 -2.90 6.86 0.26
CA THR A 64 -1.85 7.60 0.94
C THR A 64 -0.49 7.27 0.34
N ASN A 65 0.35 8.28 0.15
CA ASN A 65 1.74 8.11 -0.29
C ASN A 65 2.76 8.42 0.82
N HIS A 66 2.27 8.50 2.08
CA HIS A 66 3.06 8.89 3.23
C HIS A 66 3.42 7.72 4.16
N ASP A 67 2.92 6.51 3.89
CA ASP A 67 3.10 5.36 4.78
C ASP A 67 4.56 5.06 5.07
N GLU A 68 5.42 5.09 4.03
CA GLU A 68 6.85 4.85 4.19
C GLU A 68 7.56 5.90 5.07
N LYS A 69 7.04 7.13 5.08
CA LYS A 69 7.58 8.21 5.92
C LYS A 69 7.01 8.16 7.34
N ASN A 70 5.76 7.75 7.48
CA ASN A 70 5.00 7.87 8.71
C ASN A 70 5.22 6.68 9.65
N TYR A 71 5.34 5.47 9.11
CA TYR A 71 5.63 4.27 9.90
C TYR A 71 7.14 4.16 10.16
N ILE A 72 7.52 4.31 11.43
CA ILE A 72 8.93 4.35 11.85
C ILE A 72 9.44 2.95 12.22
N SER A 73 8.52 2.03 12.50
CA SER A 73 8.81 0.65 12.83
C SER A 73 8.34 -0.25 11.70
N SER A 74 9.16 -0.44 10.67
CA SER A 74 8.99 -1.62 9.81
C SER A 74 10.00 -2.65 10.31
N HIS A 75 9.51 -3.60 11.09
CA HIS A 75 10.25 -4.81 11.39
C HIS A 75 10.75 -5.38 10.05
N PRO A 76 12.07 -5.53 9.82
CA PRO A 76 12.60 -5.97 8.52
C PRO A 76 11.98 -7.29 8.04
N GLU A 77 11.68 -8.17 9.00
CA GLU A 77 11.00 -9.45 8.85
C GLU A 77 9.54 -9.33 8.36
N SER A 78 8.94 -8.14 8.48
CA SER A 78 7.56 -7.82 8.07
C SER A 78 7.50 -7.17 6.69
N SER A 79 8.43 -7.54 5.81
CA SER A 79 8.45 -7.04 4.43
C SER A 79 8.81 -8.12 3.42
N ILE A 80 8.24 -8.01 2.23
CA ILE A 80 8.55 -8.87 1.09
C ILE A 80 8.93 -7.98 -0.09
N THR A 81 10.14 -8.17 -0.64
CA THR A 81 10.60 -7.44 -1.81
C THR A 81 10.67 -8.36 -3.02
N ILE A 82 10.10 -7.92 -4.13
CA ILE A 82 10.17 -8.62 -5.41
C ILE A 82 10.73 -7.69 -6.49
N GLN A 83 11.48 -8.26 -7.44
CA GLN A 83 11.87 -7.55 -8.64
C GLN A 83 10.71 -7.57 -9.64
N ILE A 84 10.47 -6.43 -10.29
CA ILE A 84 9.41 -6.24 -11.27
C ILE A 84 9.98 -5.65 -12.56
N SER A 85 9.20 -5.75 -13.64
CA SER A 85 9.49 -5.06 -14.89
C SER A 85 9.20 -3.56 -14.79
N GLN A 86 9.72 -2.79 -15.74
CA GLN A 86 9.40 -1.37 -15.87
C GLN A 86 7.89 -1.13 -16.05
N GLU A 87 7.21 -1.93 -16.87
CA GLU A 87 5.77 -1.81 -17.13
C GLU A 87 4.95 -2.03 -15.84
N GLN A 88 5.32 -3.03 -15.05
CA GLN A 88 4.69 -3.29 -13.75
C GLN A 88 4.96 -2.13 -12.76
N TYR A 89 6.17 -1.59 -12.75
CA TYR A 89 6.52 -0.43 -11.92
C TYR A 89 5.69 0.81 -12.28
N GLU A 90 5.58 1.12 -13.57
CA GLU A 90 4.78 2.25 -14.06
C GLU A 90 3.28 2.05 -13.81
N THR A 91 2.80 0.80 -13.87
CA THR A 91 1.42 0.44 -13.52
C THR A 91 1.15 0.73 -12.04
N LEU A 92 2.06 0.37 -11.14
CA LEU A 92 1.93 0.65 -9.71
C LEU A 92 2.08 2.12 -9.35
N ILE A 93 2.87 2.90 -10.11
CA ILE A 93 2.88 4.36 -9.96
C ILE A 93 1.50 4.92 -10.27
N LYS A 94 0.92 4.54 -11.42
CA LYS A 94 -0.39 5.04 -11.84
C LYS A 94 -1.46 4.67 -10.82
N PHE A 95 -1.47 3.41 -10.37
CA PHE A 95 -2.43 2.91 -9.37
C PHE A 95 -2.31 3.65 -8.03
N GLY A 96 -1.09 3.95 -7.60
CA GLY A 96 -0.78 4.58 -6.32
C GLY A 96 -0.95 6.09 -6.25
N ASP A 97 -1.61 6.68 -7.25
CA ASP A 97 -1.86 8.12 -7.30
C ASP A 97 -2.68 8.59 -6.10
N ASN A 98 -2.24 9.67 -5.46
CA ASN A 98 -2.70 10.06 -4.13
C ASN A 98 -4.14 10.58 -4.07
N ASN A 99 -4.75 10.92 -5.21
CA ASN A 99 -6.16 11.33 -5.24
C ASN A 99 -7.13 10.15 -5.44
N GLY A 100 -6.62 8.92 -5.62
CA GLY A 100 -7.42 7.70 -5.77
C GLY A 100 -8.16 7.56 -7.10
N THR A 101 -8.15 8.56 -7.98
CA THR A 101 -8.89 8.53 -9.27
C THR A 101 -8.39 7.40 -10.16
N ASN A 102 -7.08 7.19 -10.23
CA ASN A 102 -6.51 6.08 -10.98
C ASN A 102 -6.82 4.73 -10.33
N ALA A 103 -6.81 4.63 -9.01
CA ALA A 103 -7.23 3.40 -8.33
C ALA A 103 -8.67 3.03 -8.72
N LYS A 104 -9.59 4.01 -8.71
CA LYS A 104 -10.98 3.82 -9.18
C LYS A 104 -11.05 3.38 -10.64
N SER A 105 -10.36 4.08 -11.55
CA SER A 105 -10.37 3.74 -12.98
C SER A 105 -9.74 2.37 -13.28
N MET A 106 -8.83 1.93 -12.41
CA MET A 106 -8.19 0.62 -12.46
C MET A 106 -8.93 -0.45 -11.63
N GLY A 107 -10.16 -0.16 -11.19
CA GLY A 107 -11.09 -1.14 -10.62
C GLY A 107 -11.00 -1.36 -9.11
N PHE A 108 -10.40 -0.43 -8.36
CA PHE A 108 -10.40 -0.42 -6.90
C PHE A 108 -11.21 0.78 -6.38
N SER A 109 -12.33 0.54 -5.68
CA SER A 109 -13.10 1.63 -5.08
C SER A 109 -12.29 2.35 -4.01
N THR A 110 -12.34 3.68 -3.99
CA THR A 110 -11.76 4.48 -2.89
C THR A 110 -12.81 5.31 -2.17
N ASP A 111 -14.10 5.02 -2.40
CA ASP A 111 -15.20 5.80 -1.80
C ASP A 111 -15.36 5.51 -0.31
N GLU A 112 -15.11 4.26 0.09
CA GLU A 112 -15.31 3.78 1.45
C GLU A 112 -14.07 3.01 1.90
N TYR A 113 -13.84 2.96 3.21
CA TYR A 113 -12.90 2.08 3.89
C TYR A 113 -13.66 1.29 4.94
N ASP A 114 -13.48 -0.02 4.91
CA ASP A 114 -14.01 -0.97 5.88
C ASP A 114 -12.87 -1.88 6.32
N VAL A 115 -12.48 -1.79 7.60
CA VAL A 115 -11.37 -2.58 8.16
C VAL A 115 -11.53 -4.09 7.96
N LEU A 116 -12.74 -4.61 7.80
CA LEU A 116 -13.02 -6.03 7.59
C LEU A 116 -13.11 -6.39 6.11
N THR A 117 -13.80 -5.59 5.29
CA THR A 117 -14.21 -6.01 3.94
C THR A 117 -13.59 -5.20 2.79
N HIS A 118 -13.00 -4.04 3.05
CA HIS A 118 -12.39 -3.20 2.02
C HIS A 118 -11.34 -2.26 2.62
N ASN A 119 -10.10 -2.75 2.69
CA ASN A 119 -9.02 -2.18 3.51
C ASN A 119 -7.65 -2.19 2.80
N CYS A 120 -6.59 -1.86 3.54
CA CYS A 120 -5.20 -1.86 3.06
C CYS A 120 -4.75 -3.20 2.44
N VAL A 121 -5.25 -4.33 2.95
CA VAL A 121 -4.95 -5.67 2.41
C VAL A 121 -5.57 -5.82 1.02
N HIS A 122 -6.86 -5.50 0.88
CA HIS A 122 -7.55 -5.57 -0.40
C HIS A 122 -6.88 -4.68 -1.45
N TYR A 123 -6.42 -3.49 -1.06
CA TYR A 123 -5.68 -2.57 -1.92
C TYR A 123 -4.37 -3.18 -2.46
N VAL A 124 -3.55 -3.77 -1.57
CA VAL A 124 -2.30 -4.41 -1.97
C VAL A 124 -2.52 -5.67 -2.80
N PHE A 125 -3.55 -6.45 -2.51
CA PHE A 125 -3.94 -7.59 -3.36
C PHE A 125 -4.39 -7.14 -4.76
N HIS A 126 -5.09 -6.01 -4.86
CA HIS A 126 -5.43 -5.43 -6.16
C HIS A 126 -4.19 -4.94 -6.91
N ALA A 127 -3.23 -4.32 -6.23
CA ALA A 127 -1.92 -3.95 -6.80
C ALA A 127 -1.17 -5.17 -7.36
N LEU A 128 -1.13 -6.27 -6.60
CA LEU A 128 -0.55 -7.55 -7.03
C LEU A 128 -1.25 -8.11 -8.27
N LYS A 129 -2.59 -8.05 -8.31
CA LYS A 129 -3.40 -8.46 -9.47
C LYS A 129 -3.06 -7.63 -10.71
N LEU A 130 -2.94 -6.31 -10.58
CA LEU A 130 -2.63 -5.40 -11.69
C LEU A 130 -1.27 -5.71 -12.35
N ILE A 131 -0.30 -6.17 -11.57
CA ILE A 131 1.03 -6.57 -12.09
C ILE A 131 1.12 -8.06 -12.46
N GLY A 132 0.00 -8.79 -12.49
CA GLY A 132 -0.10 -10.15 -13.03
C GLY A 132 0.04 -11.28 -12.02
N TYR A 133 0.11 -11.01 -10.72
CA TYR A 133 0.00 -12.08 -9.70
C TYR A 133 -1.45 -12.54 -9.60
N LYS A 134 -1.69 -13.83 -9.79
CA LYS A 134 -3.01 -14.45 -9.64
C LYS A 134 -3.16 -14.97 -8.22
N SER A 135 -4.29 -14.70 -7.57
CA SER A 135 -4.69 -15.47 -6.39
C SER A 135 -5.07 -16.87 -6.86
N SER A 136 -4.21 -17.86 -6.59
CA SER A 136 -4.63 -19.25 -6.68
C SER A 136 -5.50 -19.53 -5.45
N ASN A 137 -6.81 -19.65 -5.68
CA ASN A 137 -7.93 -19.92 -4.78
C ASN A 137 -8.68 -18.70 -4.21
N PRO A 138 -10.03 -18.70 -4.28
CA PRO A 138 -10.83 -17.86 -3.40
C PRO A 138 -10.58 -18.32 -1.96
N ILE A 139 -10.04 -17.43 -1.13
CA ILE A 139 -10.08 -17.62 0.32
C ILE A 139 -11.55 -17.45 0.69
N ASN A 140 -12.28 -18.57 0.82
CA ASN A 140 -13.56 -18.56 1.53
C ASN A 140 -13.27 -18.24 2.99
N LEU A 141 -13.39 -16.97 3.35
CA LEU A 141 -13.50 -16.54 4.74
C LEU A 141 -14.96 -16.78 5.17
N ASN A 142 -15.23 -18.01 5.64
CA ASN A 142 -16.44 -18.32 6.40
C ASN A 142 -16.14 -18.15 7.89
#